data_AF-A0A2N0XS40-F1
#
_entry.id   AF-A0A2N0XS40-F1
#
_cell.length_a   1.000
_cell.length_b   1.000
_cell.length_c   1.000
_cell.angle_alpha   90.00
_cell.angle_beta   90.00
_cell.angle_gamma   90.00
#
_symmetry.space_group_name_H-M   'P 1'
#
loop_
_entity.id
_entity.type
_entity.pdbx_description
1 polymer ?
#
loop_
_entity_poly.entity_id
_entity_poly.type
_entity_poly.pdbx_seq_one_letter_code
_entity_poly.pdbx_strand_id
1 'polypeptide(L)'
;MSESSRVEQLSSEIESYLNYRSQLVEGETKVSEGLDKAVLAISSAGLGLTFTLFDKLYIEGNVDSLIYAKSSWVFFVISVFFVLSSLLLSGYLYYRNRELSDSIIQNRISIRSAIQNEDDEVPEEEAFSENKILVFVARLSHYFGAIALFFAIALFGLFVSHNTDFQNLESNQATEVGQPTNTTEIKK
;
A
#
# COMPACT_ATOMS: atom_id res chain seq x y z
N MET A 1 -3.06 32.92 36.59
CA MET A 1 -2.30 33.20 35.36
C MET A 1 -2.66 34.61 34.94
N SER A 2 -1.71 35.48 34.57
CA SER A 2 -2.04 36.83 34.10
C SER A 2 -2.59 36.77 32.66
N GLU A 3 -3.40 37.74 32.26
CA GLU A 3 -3.93 37.83 30.88
C GLU A 3 -2.81 37.90 29.85
N SER A 4 -1.76 38.68 30.13
CA SER A 4 -0.55 38.73 29.29
C SER A 4 0.10 37.36 29.13
N SER A 5 0.19 36.55 30.20
CA SER A 5 0.72 35.18 30.14
C SER A 5 -0.18 34.25 29.33
N ARG A 6 -1.51 34.44 29.37
CA ARG A 6 -2.47 33.66 28.58
C ARG A 6 -2.41 33.99 27.08
N VAL A 7 -2.29 35.27 26.73
CA VAL A 7 -2.15 35.71 25.33
C VAL A 7 -0.85 35.20 24.71
N GLU A 8 0.23 35.19 25.47
CA GLU A 8 1.52 34.62 25.04
C GLU A 8 1.41 33.11 24.80
N GLN A 9 0.77 32.37 25.73
CA GLN A 9 0.49 30.94 25.56
C GLN A 9 -0.32 30.67 24.29
N LEU A 10 -1.44 31.39 24.08
CA LEU A 10 -2.28 31.23 22.89
C LEU A 10 -1.52 31.50 21.60
N SER A 11 -0.63 32.49 21.60
CA SER A 11 0.20 32.81 20.44
C SER A 11 1.20 31.69 20.12
N SER A 12 1.80 31.09 21.16
CA SER A 12 2.66 29.91 21.01
C SER A 12 1.89 28.68 20.51
N GLU A 13 0.67 28.45 21.01
CA GLU A 13 -0.20 27.37 20.53
C GLU A 13 -0.56 27.55 19.06
N ILE A 14 -0.94 28.77 18.64
CA ILE A 14 -1.23 29.09 17.23
C ILE A 14 -0.03 28.76 16.35
N GLU A 15 1.18 29.18 16.74
CA GLU A 15 2.41 28.88 15.99
C GLU A 15 2.67 27.37 15.89
N SER A 16 2.47 26.64 16.99
CA SER A 16 2.61 25.18 17.02
C SER A 16 1.64 24.50 16.03
N TYR A 17 0.37 24.90 16.03
CA TYR A 17 -0.61 24.36 15.09
C TYR A 17 -0.37 24.78 13.65
N LEU A 18 0.16 25.98 13.39
CA LEU A 18 0.57 26.39 12.04
C LEU A 18 1.72 25.53 11.51
N ASN A 19 2.70 25.21 12.35
CA ASN A 19 3.78 24.30 12.01
C ASN A 19 3.26 22.88 11.77
N TYR A 20 2.42 22.36 12.66
CA TYR A 20 1.78 21.06 12.48
C TYR A 20 0.97 20.99 11.17
N ARG A 21 0.17 22.03 10.87
CA ARG A 21 -0.57 22.17 9.62
C ARG A 21 0.35 22.10 8.39
N SER A 22 1.51 22.76 8.43
CA SER A 22 2.49 22.70 7.35
C SER A 22 3.00 21.28 7.12
N GLN A 23 3.30 20.53 8.19
CA GLN A 23 3.69 19.12 8.12
C GLN A 23 2.58 18.23 7.54
N LEU A 24 1.30 18.52 7.87
CA LEU A 24 0.17 17.80 7.31
C LEU A 24 0.03 18.01 5.80
N VAL A 25 0.24 19.22 5.31
CA VAL A 25 0.21 19.54 3.86
C VAL A 25 1.36 18.83 3.12
N GLU A 26 2.56 18.83 3.71
CA GLU A 26 3.68 18.09 3.16
C GLU A 26 3.40 16.58 3.12
N GLY A 27 2.81 16.04 4.19
CA GLY A 27 2.38 14.64 4.29
C GLY A 27 1.34 14.26 3.23
N GLU A 28 0.31 15.09 3.04
CA GLU A 28 -0.72 14.92 2.01
C GLU A 28 -0.10 14.84 0.61
N THR A 29 0.85 15.75 0.33
CA THR A 29 1.57 15.78 -0.95
C THR A 29 2.36 14.49 -1.18
N LYS A 30 3.11 14.04 -0.16
CA LYS A 30 3.87 12.78 -0.22
C LYS A 30 2.99 11.56 -0.43
N VAL A 31 1.82 11.51 0.18
CA VAL A 31 0.86 10.41 -0.03
C VAL A 31 0.32 10.43 -1.45
N SER A 32 -0.02 11.60 -1.99
CA SER A 32 -0.47 11.74 -3.39
C SER A 32 0.60 11.23 -4.37
N GLU A 33 1.85 11.67 -4.21
CA GLU A 33 2.96 11.16 -5.02
C GLU A 33 3.17 9.65 -4.85
N GLY A 34 3.01 9.15 -3.62
CA GLY A 34 3.11 7.73 -3.31
C GLY A 34 2.04 6.90 -4.02
N LEU A 35 0.81 7.42 -4.10
CA LEU A 35 -0.30 6.81 -4.83
C LEU A 35 0.00 6.73 -6.32
N ASP A 36 0.45 7.82 -6.94
CA ASP A 36 0.78 7.85 -8.37
C ASP A 36 1.90 6.84 -8.69
N LYS A 37 2.95 6.82 -7.87
CA LYS A 37 4.05 5.85 -7.99
C LYS A 37 3.56 4.41 -7.84
N ALA A 38 2.70 4.14 -6.86
CA ALA A 38 2.14 2.81 -6.64
C ALA A 38 1.29 2.35 -7.83
N VAL A 39 0.38 3.20 -8.33
CA VAL A 39 -0.46 2.90 -9.49
C VAL A 39 0.39 2.62 -10.72
N LEU A 40 1.40 3.45 -10.99
CA LEU A 40 2.28 3.27 -12.13
C LEU A 40 3.09 1.97 -12.02
N ALA A 41 3.70 1.72 -10.86
CA ALA A 41 4.48 0.50 -10.64
C ALA A 41 3.62 -0.78 -10.76
N ILE A 42 2.43 -0.78 -10.17
CA ILE A 42 1.48 -1.91 -10.22
C ILE A 42 1.00 -2.15 -11.65
N SER A 43 0.67 -1.08 -12.38
CA SER A 43 0.21 -1.17 -13.77
C SER A 43 1.32 -1.71 -14.68
N SER A 44 2.55 -1.21 -14.53
CA SER A 44 3.70 -1.71 -15.28
C SER A 44 4.02 -3.17 -14.95
N ALA A 45 3.99 -3.55 -13.67
CA ALA A 45 4.21 -4.93 -13.26
C ALA A 45 3.12 -5.87 -13.77
N GLY A 46 1.84 -5.49 -13.65
CA GLY A 46 0.71 -6.26 -14.15
C GLY A 46 0.75 -6.46 -15.66
N LEU A 47 1.07 -5.40 -16.42
CA LEU A 47 1.25 -5.50 -17.88
C LEU A 47 2.44 -6.38 -18.26
N GLY A 48 3.59 -6.19 -17.59
CA GLY A 48 4.78 -7.00 -17.82
C GLY A 48 4.56 -8.48 -17.56
N LEU A 49 3.87 -8.81 -16.46
CA LEU A 49 3.48 -10.19 -16.16
C LEU A 49 2.50 -10.74 -17.20
N THR A 50 1.50 -9.95 -17.60
CA THR A 50 0.53 -10.37 -18.63
C THR A 50 1.23 -10.73 -19.94
N PHE A 51 2.12 -9.87 -20.44
CA PHE A 51 2.86 -10.14 -21.68
C PHE A 51 3.83 -11.31 -21.56
N THR A 52 4.52 -11.43 -20.43
CA THR A 52 5.49 -12.52 -20.21
C THR A 52 4.80 -13.89 -20.10
N LEU A 53 3.58 -13.90 -19.57
CA LEU A 53 2.84 -15.11 -19.25
C LEU A 53 1.82 -15.53 -20.30
N PHE A 54 1.44 -14.64 -21.23
CA PHE A 54 0.42 -14.91 -22.26
C PHE A 54 0.71 -16.20 -23.04
N ASP A 55 1.97 -16.42 -23.43
CA ASP A 55 2.39 -17.60 -24.19
C ASP A 55 2.95 -18.74 -23.31
N LYS A 56 3.17 -18.51 -22.01
CA LYS A 56 3.82 -19.48 -21.09
C LYS A 56 2.86 -20.16 -20.11
N LEU A 57 1.61 -19.72 -20.04
CA LEU A 57 0.66 -20.15 -19.00
C LEU A 57 0.01 -21.51 -19.24
N TYR A 58 0.11 -22.07 -20.45
CA TYR A 58 -0.55 -23.33 -20.76
C TYR A 58 0.47 -24.39 -21.19
N ILE A 59 0.91 -25.19 -20.21
CA ILE A 59 1.47 -26.50 -20.48
C ILE A 59 0.34 -27.49 -20.22
N GLU A 60 -0.10 -28.14 -21.28
CA GLU A 60 -1.23 -29.07 -21.25
C GLU A 60 -0.91 -30.22 -20.28
N GLY A 61 -1.75 -30.42 -19.25
CA GLY A 61 -1.60 -31.51 -18.26
C GLY A 61 -1.06 -31.13 -16.87
N ASN A 62 -0.55 -29.90 -16.65
CA ASN A 62 -0.06 -29.48 -15.33
C ASN A 62 -1.09 -28.65 -14.55
N VAL A 63 -2.02 -29.33 -13.87
CA VAL A 63 -3.12 -28.70 -13.11
C VAL A 63 -2.62 -27.94 -11.88
N ASP A 64 -1.57 -28.44 -11.22
CA ASP A 64 -1.02 -27.84 -10.00
C ASP A 64 -0.36 -26.49 -10.28
N SER A 65 0.34 -26.35 -11.42
CA SER A 65 0.92 -25.06 -11.81
C SER A 65 -0.18 -24.00 -12.04
N LEU A 66 -1.31 -24.38 -12.63
CA LEU A 66 -2.45 -23.47 -12.81
C LEU A 66 -3.03 -22.96 -11.47
N ILE A 67 -3.06 -23.80 -10.43
CA ILE A 67 -3.51 -23.40 -9.08
C ILE A 67 -2.57 -22.36 -8.48
N TYR A 68 -1.24 -22.56 -8.59
CA TYR A 68 -0.26 -21.60 -8.11
C TYR A 68 -0.37 -20.25 -8.85
N ALA A 69 -0.55 -20.27 -10.17
CA ALA A 69 -0.75 -19.06 -10.96
C ALA A 69 -2.01 -18.29 -10.53
N LYS A 70 -3.16 -18.98 -10.40
CA LYS A 70 -4.41 -18.35 -9.94
C LYS A 70 -4.28 -17.77 -8.54
N SER A 71 -3.69 -18.53 -7.62
CA SER A 71 -3.51 -18.10 -6.24
C SER A 71 -2.58 -16.89 -6.16
N SER A 72 -1.47 -16.89 -6.92
CA SER A 72 -0.57 -15.75 -7.06
C SER A 72 -1.32 -14.48 -7.49
N TRP A 73 -2.16 -14.57 -8.52
CA TRP A 73 -2.95 -13.43 -9.00
C TRP A 73 -3.97 -12.93 -7.97
N VAL A 74 -4.64 -13.83 -7.24
CA VAL A 74 -5.55 -13.44 -6.16
C VAL A 74 -4.81 -12.67 -5.08
N PHE A 75 -3.67 -13.19 -4.59
CA PHE A 75 -2.86 -12.50 -3.58
C PHE A 75 -2.27 -11.18 -4.09
N PHE A 76 -1.92 -11.09 -5.38
CA PHE A 76 -1.48 -9.85 -6.00
C PHE A 76 -2.58 -8.79 -5.99
N VAL A 77 -3.80 -9.13 -6.43
CA VAL A 77 -4.94 -8.21 -6.41
C VAL A 77 -5.28 -7.76 -4.99
N ILE A 78 -5.28 -8.70 -4.02
CA ILE A 78 -5.48 -8.38 -2.60
C ILE A 78 -4.41 -7.40 -2.11
N SER A 79 -3.14 -7.66 -2.43
CA SER A 79 -2.03 -6.78 -2.10
C SER A 79 -2.25 -5.37 -2.65
N VAL A 80 -2.55 -5.26 -3.94
CA VAL A 80 -2.81 -3.99 -4.62
C VAL A 80 -3.94 -3.23 -3.93
N PHE A 81 -5.06 -3.90 -3.66
CA PHE A 81 -6.20 -3.31 -2.96
C PHE A 81 -5.79 -2.72 -1.61
N PHE A 82 -5.05 -3.47 -0.79
CA PHE A 82 -4.62 -3.02 0.53
C PHE A 82 -3.60 -1.87 0.47
N VAL A 83 -2.64 -1.91 -0.47
CA VAL A 83 -1.68 -0.82 -0.68
C VAL A 83 -2.40 0.47 -1.07
N LEU A 84 -3.28 0.42 -2.07
CA LEU A 84 -4.04 1.59 -2.51
C LEU A 84 -4.98 2.11 -1.43
N SER A 85 -5.68 1.21 -0.73
CA SER A 85 -6.55 1.58 0.39
C SER A 85 -5.76 2.25 1.52
N SER A 86 -4.56 1.76 1.83
CA SER A 86 -3.70 2.38 2.86
C SER A 86 -3.27 3.80 2.50
N LEU A 87 -2.96 4.06 1.22
CA LEU A 87 -2.59 5.38 0.73
C LEU A 87 -3.80 6.34 0.74
N LEU A 88 -4.96 5.89 0.27
CA LEU A 88 -6.20 6.68 0.31
C LEU A 88 -6.61 7.03 1.74
N LEU A 89 -6.57 6.07 2.68
CA LEU A 89 -6.86 6.32 4.09
C LEU A 89 -5.85 7.29 4.71
N SER A 90 -4.58 7.17 4.36
CA SER A 90 -3.54 8.09 4.86
C SER A 90 -3.77 9.51 4.34
N GLY A 91 -4.12 9.69 3.07
CA GLY A 91 -4.47 10.99 2.50
C GLY A 91 -5.69 11.60 3.18
N TYR A 92 -6.73 10.79 3.41
CA TYR A 92 -7.91 11.23 4.14
C TYR A 92 -7.60 11.63 5.61
N LEU A 93 -6.70 10.91 6.29
CA LEU A 93 -6.23 11.28 7.63
C LEU A 93 -5.51 12.63 7.64
N TYR A 94 -4.64 12.89 6.66
CA TYR A 94 -3.98 14.20 6.53
C TYR A 94 -5.00 15.32 6.32
N TYR A 95 -5.96 15.12 5.41
CA TYR A 95 -7.03 16.07 5.15
C TYR A 95 -7.83 16.39 6.43
N ARG A 96 -8.29 15.35 7.15
CA ARG A 96 -9.08 15.52 8.37
C ARG A 96 -8.30 16.19 9.49
N ASN A 97 -7.05 15.80 9.71
CA ASN A 97 -6.20 16.43 10.73
C ASN A 97 -5.91 17.89 10.38
N ARG A 98 -5.85 18.25 9.08
CA ARG A 98 -5.70 19.64 8.64
C ARG A 98 -6.94 20.47 8.97
N GLU A 99 -8.14 19.96 8.67
CA GLU A 99 -9.39 20.64 9.04
C GLU A 99 -9.50 20.86 10.56
N LEU A 100 -9.12 19.85 11.36
CA LEU A 100 -9.09 19.98 12.82
C LEU A 100 -8.07 21.02 13.28
N SER A 101 -6.89 21.03 12.67
CA SER A 101 -5.87 22.04 12.96
C SER A 101 -6.36 23.45 12.61
N ASP A 102 -7.05 23.61 11.49
CA ASP A 102 -7.63 24.89 11.06
C ASP A 102 -8.71 25.37 12.05
N SER A 103 -9.59 24.48 12.52
CA SER A 103 -10.59 24.78 13.55
C SER A 103 -9.95 25.28 14.85
N ILE A 104 -8.92 24.58 15.33
CA ILE A 104 -8.23 24.95 16.57
C ILE A 104 -7.51 26.28 16.42
N ILE A 105 -6.82 26.53 15.29
CA ILE A 105 -6.17 27.82 15.03
C ILE A 105 -7.19 28.95 15.10
N GLN A 106 -8.35 28.80 14.46
CA GLN A 106 -9.40 29.82 14.50
C GLN A 106 -9.94 30.01 15.92
N ASN A 107 -10.22 28.92 16.64
CA ASN A 107 -10.66 28.98 18.04
C ASN A 107 -9.65 29.73 18.92
N ARG A 108 -8.35 29.45 18.80
CA ARG A 108 -7.30 30.14 19.57
C ARG A 108 -7.16 31.61 19.19
N ILE A 109 -7.34 31.97 17.91
CA ILE A 109 -7.39 33.37 17.46
C ILE A 109 -8.59 34.10 18.08
N SER A 110 -9.77 33.48 18.07
CA SER A 110 -10.99 34.04 18.65
C SER A 110 -10.86 34.26 20.16
N ILE A 111 -10.34 33.27 20.91
CA ILE A 111 -10.10 33.39 22.35
C ILE A 111 -9.11 34.52 22.63
N ARG A 112 -8.01 34.60 21.88
CA ARG A 112 -7.01 35.66 22.05
C ARG A 112 -7.64 37.03 21.80
N SER A 113 -8.45 37.18 20.75
CA SER A 113 -9.14 38.43 20.44
C SER A 113 -10.13 38.83 21.54
N ALA A 114 -10.91 37.87 22.06
CA ALA A 114 -11.87 38.13 23.14
C ALA A 114 -11.17 38.62 24.42
N ILE A 115 -10.04 38.00 24.79
CA ILE A 115 -9.23 38.44 25.94
C ILE A 115 -8.66 39.86 25.70
N GLN A 116 -8.19 40.15 24.50
CA GLN A 116 -7.58 41.46 24.19
C GLN A 116 -8.60 42.60 24.13
N ASN A 117 -9.85 42.30 23.76
CA ASN A 117 -10.93 43.27 23.67
C ASN A 117 -11.76 43.39 24.96
N GLU A 118 -11.42 42.60 26.00
CA GLU A 118 -12.20 42.50 27.24
C GLU A 118 -13.67 42.09 26.98
N ASP A 119 -13.90 41.20 26.01
CA ASP A 119 -15.24 40.71 25.69
C ASP A 119 -15.81 39.86 26.86
N ASP A 120 -17.10 40.03 27.16
CA ASP A 120 -17.78 39.34 28.28
C ASP A 120 -17.88 37.80 28.08
N GLU A 121 -17.81 37.33 26.83
CA GLU A 121 -17.90 35.91 26.47
C GLU A 121 -16.62 35.43 25.78
N VAL A 122 -15.83 34.63 26.49
CA VAL A 122 -14.66 33.95 25.92
C VAL A 122 -15.07 32.54 25.47
N PRO A 123 -14.85 32.17 24.19
CA PRO A 123 -15.15 30.83 23.70
C PRO A 123 -14.42 29.72 24.47
N GLU A 124 -15.04 28.55 24.56
CA GLU A 124 -14.37 27.37 25.14
C GLU A 124 -13.23 26.87 24.23
N GLU A 125 -12.17 26.38 24.85
CA GLU A 125 -11.01 25.85 24.13
C GLU A 125 -11.35 24.51 23.47
N GLU A 126 -11.30 24.48 22.15
CA GLU A 126 -11.45 23.23 21.40
C GLU A 126 -10.25 22.30 21.65
N ALA A 127 -10.55 21.00 21.80
CA ALA A 127 -9.56 19.95 21.99
C ALA A 127 -9.30 19.19 20.68
N PHE A 128 -8.02 18.92 20.40
CA PHE A 128 -7.64 18.06 19.28
C PHE A 128 -7.93 16.60 19.62
N SER A 129 -8.77 15.94 18.81
CA SER A 129 -9.08 14.51 18.96
C SER A 129 -8.79 13.76 17.68
N GLU A 130 -7.68 13.01 17.67
CA GLU A 130 -7.32 12.13 16.56
C GLU A 130 -8.24 10.90 16.47
N ASN A 131 -8.59 10.50 15.24
CA ASN A 131 -9.32 9.26 15.01
C ASN A 131 -8.36 8.05 15.06
N LYS A 132 -8.11 7.55 16.27
CA LYS A 132 -7.23 6.41 16.54
C LYS A 132 -7.60 5.14 15.77
N ILE A 133 -8.90 4.90 15.56
CA ILE A 133 -9.38 3.72 14.82
C ILE A 133 -8.94 3.82 13.37
N LEU A 134 -9.14 4.97 12.74
CA LEU A 134 -8.78 5.18 11.35
C LEU A 134 -7.26 5.07 11.14
N VAL A 135 -6.45 5.61 12.06
CA VAL A 135 -4.98 5.46 12.06
C VAL A 135 -4.59 3.99 12.16
N PHE A 136 -5.23 3.23 13.04
CA PHE A 136 -4.98 1.80 13.18
C PHE A 136 -5.34 1.03 11.90
N VAL A 137 -6.50 1.30 11.29
CA VAL A 137 -6.94 0.66 10.04
C VAL A 137 -5.99 0.98 8.89
N ALA A 138 -5.50 2.22 8.78
CA ALA A 138 -4.54 2.63 7.76
C ALA A 138 -3.23 1.84 7.88
N ARG A 139 -2.69 1.72 9.10
CA ARG A 139 -1.48 0.93 9.38
C ARG A 139 -1.68 -0.56 9.09
N LEU A 140 -2.82 -1.10 9.53
CA LEU A 140 -3.13 -2.52 9.33
C LEU A 140 -3.23 -2.84 7.83
N SER A 141 -3.91 -1.99 7.06
CA SER A 141 -4.02 -2.10 5.60
C SER A 141 -2.64 -2.13 4.94
N HIS A 142 -1.72 -1.27 5.38
CA HIS A 142 -0.35 -1.23 4.85
C HIS A 142 0.38 -2.57 5.03
N TYR A 143 0.31 -3.15 6.23
CA TYR A 143 0.97 -4.44 6.51
C TYR A 143 0.33 -5.61 5.77
N PHE A 144 -1.00 -5.65 5.67
CA PHE A 144 -1.69 -6.69 4.91
C PHE A 144 -1.31 -6.66 3.43
N GLY A 145 -1.14 -5.47 2.85
CA GLY A 145 -0.64 -5.30 1.49
C GLY A 145 0.71 -6.01 1.31
N ALA A 146 1.69 -5.72 2.17
CA ALA A 146 3.01 -6.33 2.10
C ALA A 146 2.99 -7.85 2.28
N ILE A 147 2.19 -8.36 3.22
CA ILE A 147 2.05 -9.80 3.47
C ILE A 147 1.42 -10.50 2.24
N ALA A 148 0.35 -9.94 1.68
CA ALA A 148 -0.28 -10.50 0.49
C ALA A 148 0.68 -10.48 -0.71
N LEU A 149 1.49 -9.44 -0.87
CA LEU A 149 2.49 -9.36 -1.93
C LEU A 149 3.54 -10.48 -1.81
N PHE A 150 4.01 -10.73 -0.59
CA PHE A 150 4.96 -11.81 -0.33
C PHE A 150 4.39 -13.17 -0.77
N PHE A 151 3.14 -13.46 -0.42
CA PHE A 151 2.47 -14.69 -0.87
C PHE A 151 2.30 -14.75 -2.38
N ALA A 152 1.95 -13.63 -3.02
CA ALA A 152 1.85 -13.56 -4.48
C ALA A 152 3.17 -13.95 -5.15
N ILE A 153 4.28 -13.33 -4.72
CA ILE A 153 5.62 -13.60 -5.27
C ILE A 153 6.04 -15.05 -5.01
N ALA A 154 5.81 -15.57 -3.81
CA ALA A 154 6.16 -16.94 -3.45
C ALA A 154 5.40 -17.96 -4.32
N LEU A 155 4.09 -17.78 -4.49
CA LEU A 155 3.25 -18.66 -5.32
C LEU A 155 3.62 -18.55 -6.80
N PHE A 156 3.97 -17.37 -7.27
CA PHE A 156 4.47 -17.18 -8.63
C PHE A 156 5.79 -17.94 -8.85
N GLY A 157 6.70 -17.89 -7.88
CA GLY A 157 7.94 -18.67 -7.92
C GLY A 157 7.69 -20.19 -8.01
N LEU A 158 6.73 -20.70 -7.22
CA LEU A 158 6.33 -22.11 -7.27
C LEU A 158 5.74 -22.49 -8.63
N PHE A 159 4.92 -21.62 -9.22
CA PHE A 159 4.39 -21.80 -10.58
C PHE A 159 5.52 -21.93 -11.62
N VAL A 160 6.52 -21.04 -11.58
CA VAL A 160 7.66 -21.08 -12.52
C VAL A 160 8.49 -22.35 -12.33
N SER A 161 8.77 -22.74 -11.09
CA SER A 161 9.52 -23.96 -10.77
C SER A 161 8.83 -25.21 -11.32
N HIS A 162 7.53 -25.38 -11.00
CA HIS A 162 6.79 -26.57 -11.43
C HIS A 162 6.65 -26.67 -12.95
N ASN A 163 6.49 -25.55 -13.65
CA ASN A 163 6.43 -25.59 -15.12
C ASN A 163 7.79 -25.90 -15.73
N THR A 164 8.88 -25.40 -15.16
CA THR A 164 10.24 -25.71 -15.64
C THR A 164 10.58 -27.19 -15.43
N ASP A 165 10.23 -27.74 -14.27
CA ASP A 165 10.42 -29.16 -13.96
C ASP A 165 9.60 -30.04 -14.91
N PHE A 166 8.35 -29.67 -15.19
CA PHE A 166 7.50 -30.39 -16.13
C PHE A 166 8.05 -30.36 -17.56
N GLN A 167 8.53 -29.21 -18.06
CA GLN A 167 9.15 -29.11 -19.39
C GLN A 167 10.41 -29.99 -19.51
N ASN A 168 11.23 -30.03 -18.45
CA ASN A 168 12.43 -30.88 -18.43
C ASN A 168 12.06 -32.37 -18.46
N LEU A 169 11.00 -32.77 -17.76
CA LEU A 169 10.51 -34.15 -17.76
C LEU A 169 9.98 -34.58 -19.13
N GLU A 170 9.17 -33.75 -19.79
CA GLU A 170 8.68 -34.04 -21.15
C GLU A 170 9.82 -34.13 -22.17
N SER A 171 10.79 -33.21 -22.11
CA SER A 171 11.96 -33.20 -22.99
C SER A 171 12.82 -34.47 -22.84
N ASN A 172 13.03 -34.93 -21.60
CA ASN A 172 13.80 -36.13 -21.33
C ASN A 172 13.07 -37.41 -21.79
N GLN A 173 11.75 -37.50 -21.61
CA GLN A 173 10.97 -38.63 -22.14
C GLN A 173 10.98 -38.69 -23.67
N ALA A 174 10.86 -37.54 -24.36
CA ALA A 174 10.95 -37.50 -25.83
C ALA A 174 12.34 -37.95 -26.34
N THR A 175 13.39 -37.67 -25.58
CA THR A 175 14.77 -38.03 -25.94
C THR A 175 15.03 -39.54 -25.77
N GLU A 176 14.50 -40.16 -24.72
CA GLU A 176 14.64 -41.62 -24.49
C GLU A 176 13.87 -42.46 -25.53
N VAL A 177 12.70 -42.01 -25.97
CA VAL A 177 11.89 -42.72 -26.99
C VAL A 177 12.50 -42.59 -28.40
N GLY A 178 13.28 -41.54 -28.67
CA GLY A 178 13.96 -41.31 -29.94
C GLY A 178 15.29 -42.06 -30.12
N GLN A 179 15.77 -42.80 -29.12
CA GLN A 179 17.05 -43.51 -29.19
C GLN A 179 16.87 -44.81 -29.99
N PRO A 180 17.54 -45.00 -31.15
CA PRO A 180 17.39 -46.23 -31.93
C PRO A 180 17.94 -47.41 -31.13
N THR A 181 17.09 -48.40 -30.86
CA THR A 181 17.50 -49.70 -30.35
C THR A 181 18.56 -50.27 -31.29
N ASN A 182 19.81 -50.32 -30.84
CA ASN A 182 20.88 -51.04 -31.51
C ASN A 182 20.57 -52.54 -31.43
N THR A 183 19.76 -53.03 -32.37
CA THR A 183 19.56 -54.45 -32.61
C THR A 183 20.91 -55.04 -33.03
N THR A 184 21.60 -55.65 -32.07
CA THR A 184 22.87 -56.34 -32.34
C THR A 184 22.50 -57.61 -33.12
N GLU A 185 22.71 -57.61 -34.43
CA GLU A 185 22.61 -58.81 -35.26
C GLU A 185 23.63 -59.84 -34.77
N ILE A 186 23.15 -60.89 -34.11
CA ILE A 186 23.93 -62.10 -33.83
C ILE A 186 24.08 -62.84 -35.15
N LYS A 187 25.21 -62.65 -35.84
CA LYS A 187 25.59 -63.46 -37.00
C LYS A 187 25.81 -64.91 -36.55
N LYS A 188 25.06 -65.83 -37.16
CA LYS A 188 25.32 -67.28 -37.15
C LYS A 188 26.30 -67.65 -38.24
#